data_AF-A0A6G1FEM4-F1
#
_entry.id   AF-A0A6G1FEM4-F1
#
_cell.length_a   1.000
_cell.length_b   1.000
_cell.length_c   1.000
_cell.angle_alpha   90.00
_cell.angle_beta   90.00
_cell.angle_gamma   90.00
#
_symmetry.space_group_name_H-M   'P 1'
#
loop_
_entity.id
_entity.type
_entity.pdbx_description
1 polymer ?
#
loop_
_entity_poly.entity_id
_entity_poly.type
_entity_poly.pdbx_seq_one_letter_code
_entity_poly.pdbx_strand_id
1 'polypeptide(L)'
;MSRGIPLTDGDRIPWLESHRDAIRERLDRGEDVTVSCSALQHKYREILREGGCSYRSGSGSYSRIHVIYLYPNQGLLENLSGFSFGGIM
;
A
#
# COMPACT_ATOMS: atom_id res chain seq x y z
N MET A 1 14.29 -2.00 5.97
CA MET A 1 15.42 -2.29 5.07
C MET A 1 16.63 -1.49 5.53
N SER A 2 17.60 -2.11 6.21
CA SER A 2 18.83 -1.41 6.70
C SER A 2 20.13 -2.02 6.17
N ARG A 3 20.06 -3.18 5.51
CA ARG A 3 21.23 -3.94 5.01
C ARG A 3 21.37 -3.93 3.48
N GLY A 4 20.64 -3.07 2.77
CA GLY A 4 20.72 -2.93 1.31
C GLY A 4 20.18 -4.09 0.47
N ILE A 5 19.66 -5.16 1.10
CA ILE A 5 19.05 -6.29 0.39
C ILE A 5 17.58 -5.93 0.10
N PRO A 6 17.16 -5.90 -1.18
CA PRO A 6 15.76 -5.72 -1.52
C PRO A 6 14.97 -6.94 -1.02
N LEU A 7 13.89 -6.69 -0.29
CA LEU A 7 12.93 -7.74 0.05
C LEU A 7 12.42 -8.37 -1.25
N THR A 8 12.14 -9.66 -1.23
CA THR A 8 11.43 -10.31 -2.32
C THR A 8 9.93 -10.17 -2.11
N ASP A 9 9.15 -10.47 -3.14
CA ASP A 9 7.69 -10.41 -3.04
C ASP A 9 7.17 -11.45 -2.04
N GLY A 10 7.85 -12.60 -1.93
CA GLY A 10 7.55 -13.63 -0.92
C GLY A 10 7.74 -13.12 0.51
N ASP A 11 8.70 -12.23 0.76
CA ASP A 11 8.90 -11.63 2.09
C ASP A 11 7.86 -10.53 2.39
N ARG A 12 7.33 -9.88 1.34
CA ARG A 12 6.35 -8.79 1.47
C ARG A 12 4.93 -9.30 1.69
N ILE A 13 4.57 -10.45 1.13
CA ILE A 13 3.20 -10.98 1.21
C ILE A 13 2.73 -11.16 2.66
N PRO A 14 3.46 -11.85 3.57
CA PRO A 14 3.02 -12.02 4.96
C PRO A 14 2.82 -10.70 5.69
N TRP A 15 3.68 -9.72 5.40
CA TRP A 15 3.57 -8.38 5.97
C TRP A 15 2.31 -7.64 5.47
N LEU A 16 1.98 -7.77 4.18
CA LEU A 16 0.77 -7.20 3.58
C LEU A 16 -0.51 -7.85 4.11
N GLU A 17 -0.50 -9.17 4.32
CA GLU A 17 -1.62 -9.90 4.92
C GLU A 17 -1.84 -9.45 6.37
N SER A 18 -0.77 -9.29 7.15
CA SER A 18 -0.88 -8.74 8.51
C SER A 18 -1.44 -7.31 8.51
N HIS A 19 -1.06 -6.48 7.53
CA HIS A 19 -1.65 -5.14 7.36
C HIS A 19 -3.13 -5.20 7.00
N ARG A 20 -3.51 -6.09 6.07
CA ARG A 20 -4.91 -6.34 5.70
C ARG A 20 -5.73 -6.71 6.94
N ASP A 21 -5.24 -7.63 7.75
CA ASP A 21 -5.97 -8.12 8.93
C ASP A 21 -6.11 -7.00 9.98
N ALA A 22 -5.06 -6.21 10.20
CA ALA A 22 -5.11 -5.05 11.11
C ALA A 22 -6.05 -3.92 10.65
N ILE A 23 -6.16 -3.72 9.32
CA ILE A 23 -7.12 -2.79 8.71
C ILE A 23 -8.53 -3.32 8.93
N ARG A 24 -8.76 -4.60 8.63
CA ARG A 24 -10.07 -5.25 8.80
C ARG A 24 -10.57 -5.15 10.22
N GLU A 25 -9.73 -5.47 11.21
CA GLU A 25 -10.07 -5.39 12.62
C GLU A 25 -10.54 -3.99 13.05
N ARG A 26 -9.87 -2.94 12.55
CA ARG A 26 -10.25 -1.54 12.81
C ARG A 26 -11.55 -1.16 12.11
N LEU A 27 -11.72 -1.57 10.85
CA LEU A 27 -12.96 -1.34 10.11
C LEU A 27 -14.16 -2.05 10.76
N ASP A 28 -13.96 -3.25 11.29
CA ASP A 28 -15.00 -4.02 12.02
C ASP A 28 -15.38 -3.33 13.34
N ARG A 29 -14.46 -2.58 13.96
CA ARG A 29 -14.75 -1.69 15.10
C ARG A 29 -15.42 -0.37 14.70
N GLY A 30 -15.59 -0.10 13.41
CA GLY A 30 -16.13 1.16 12.90
C GLY A 30 -15.12 2.32 12.94
N GLU A 31 -13.83 2.03 13.06
CA GLU A 31 -12.75 3.02 13.04
C GLU A 31 -12.24 3.22 11.60
N ASP A 32 -11.96 4.48 11.24
CA ASP A 32 -11.29 4.80 9.98
C ASP A 32 -9.77 4.62 10.09
N VAL A 33 -9.15 4.07 9.05
CA VAL A 33 -7.70 3.79 9.01
C VAL A 33 -7.06 4.42 7.79
N THR A 34 -5.98 5.16 8.00
CA THR A 34 -5.11 5.65 6.91
C THR A 34 -3.72 5.05 7.08
N VAL A 35 -3.20 4.46 6.01
CA VAL A 35 -1.85 3.90 5.96
C VAL A 35 -1.08 4.59 4.85
N SER A 36 0.13 5.08 5.15
CA SER A 36 1.05 5.61 4.14
C SER A 36 2.02 4.52 3.72
N CYS A 37 2.18 4.34 2.41
CA CYS A 37 3.15 3.42 1.84
C CYS A 37 3.79 4.05 0.61
N SER A 38 5.08 3.81 0.41
CA SER A 38 5.85 4.34 -0.72
C SER A 38 5.77 3.53 -2.01
N ALA A 39 5.37 2.25 -2.00
CA ALA A 39 5.51 1.39 -3.18
C ALA A 39 4.56 0.17 -3.20
N LEU A 40 3.24 0.39 -3.34
CA LEU A 40 2.30 -0.70 -3.56
C LEU A 40 2.09 -0.94 -5.07
N GLN A 41 2.78 -1.95 -5.61
CA GLN A 41 2.42 -2.57 -6.89
C GLN A 41 0.93 -2.96 -6.90
N HIS A 42 0.31 -3.05 -8.09
CA HIS A 42 -1.12 -3.37 -8.22
C HIS A 42 -1.53 -4.63 -7.42
N LYS A 43 -0.75 -5.72 -7.54
CA LYS A 43 -1.02 -6.98 -6.83
C LYS A 43 -1.11 -6.83 -5.30
N TYR A 44 -0.32 -5.92 -4.72
CA TYR A 44 -0.34 -5.71 -3.27
C TYR A 44 -1.56 -4.90 -2.83
N ARG A 45 -2.06 -4.01 -3.69
CA ARG A 45 -3.28 -3.25 -3.41
C ARG A 45 -4.51 -4.15 -3.36
N GLU A 46 -4.54 -5.19 -4.19
CA GLU A 46 -5.63 -6.17 -4.18
C GLU A 46 -5.67 -6.94 -2.85
N ILE A 47 -4.52 -7.37 -2.33
CA ILE A 47 -4.42 -8.01 -0.99
C ILE A 47 -4.97 -7.08 0.11
N LEU A 48 -4.62 -5.79 0.09
CA LEU A 48 -5.13 -4.85 1.08
C LEU A 48 -6.63 -4.58 0.92
N ARG A 49 -7.14 -4.55 -0.32
CA ARG A 49 -8.57 -4.34 -0.62
C ARG A 49 -9.45 -5.48 -0.10
N GLU A 50 -8.93 -6.70 -0.04
CA GLU A 50 -9.61 -7.84 0.59
C GLU A 50 -9.88 -7.64 2.09
N GLY A 51 -9.21 -6.67 2.74
CA GLY A 51 -9.51 -6.28 4.12
C GLY A 51 -10.83 -5.50 4.26
N GLY A 52 -11.38 -5.01 3.15
CA GLY A 52 -12.67 -4.31 3.14
C GLY A 52 -13.83 -5.28 3.33
N CYS A 53 -14.71 -4.97 4.28
CA CYS A 53 -15.93 -5.76 4.49
C CYS A 53 -16.77 -5.76 3.19
N SER A 54 -17.02 -6.96 2.64
CA SER A 54 -17.72 -7.24 1.36
C SER A 54 -16.90 -7.25 0.06
N TYR A 55 -15.59 -6.96 0.07
CA TYR A 55 -14.80 -7.08 -1.16
C TYR A 55 -14.36 -8.52 -1.42
N ARG A 56 -14.81 -9.09 -2.54
CA ARG A 56 -14.28 -10.33 -3.10
C ARG A 56 -13.79 -10.01 -4.50
N SER A 57 -12.55 -10.38 -4.83
CA SER A 57 -12.03 -10.18 -6.19
C SER A 57 -12.98 -10.85 -7.19
N GLY A 58 -13.60 -10.06 -8.07
CA GLY A 58 -14.61 -10.52 -9.03
C GLY A 58 -16.08 -10.42 -8.61
N SER A 59 -16.41 -10.00 -7.38
CA SER A 59 -17.79 -9.58 -7.04
C SER A 59 -17.94 -8.09 -7.34
N GLY A 60 -19.08 -7.67 -7.91
CA GLY A 60 -19.39 -6.26 -8.16
C GLY A 60 -19.59 -5.41 -6.89
N SER A 61 -19.04 -5.84 -5.76
CA SER A 61 -19.07 -5.12 -4.49
C SER A 61 -18.02 -4.01 -4.49
N TYR A 62 -18.41 -2.80 -4.12
CA TYR A 62 -17.50 -1.69 -3.94
C TYR A 62 -16.67 -1.88 -2.66
N SER A 63 -15.35 -1.79 -2.76
CA SER A 63 -14.46 -1.72 -1.60
C SER A 63 -14.61 -0.38 -0.87
N ARG A 64 -14.69 -0.38 0.46
CA ARG A 64 -14.57 0.83 1.31
C ARG A 64 -13.14 1.38 1.42
N ILE A 65 -12.16 0.73 0.78
CA ILE A 65 -10.75 1.10 0.84
C ILE A 65 -10.39 1.99 -0.36
N HIS A 66 -10.00 3.23 -0.05
CA HIS A 66 -9.52 4.20 -1.04
C HIS A 66 -7.99 4.24 -1.08
N VAL A 67 -7.42 4.18 -2.28
CA VAL A 67 -5.97 4.32 -2.48
C VAL A 67 -5.72 5.71 -3.06
N ILE A 68 -5.04 6.56 -2.30
CA ILE A 68 -4.68 7.92 -2.72
C ILE A 68 -3.23 7.88 -3.20
N TYR A 69 -3.03 8.22 -4.48
CA TYR A 69 -1.70 8.37 -5.05
C TYR A 69 -1.22 9.79 -4.89
N LEU A 70 -0.17 9.95 -4.09
CA LEU A 70 0.56 11.20 -3.99
C LEU A 70 1.60 11.23 -5.11
N TYR A 71 1.24 11.84 -6.24
CA TYR A 71 2.20 12.16 -7.29
C TYR A 71 2.76 13.55 -7.01
N PRO A 72 4.05 13.66 -6.63
CA PRO A 72 4.66 14.97 -6.54
C PRO A 72 4.79 15.58 -7.94
N ASN A 73 4.56 16.88 -8.04
CA ASN A 73 4.97 17.65 -9.21
C ASN A 73 6.50 17.52 -9.34
N GLN A 74 6.99 17.26 -10.55
CA GLN A 74 8.38 16.92 -10.84
C GLN A 74 9.39 17.96 -10.29
N GLY A 75 9.03 19.24 -10.23
CA GLY A 75 9.87 20.30 -9.65
C GLY A 75 9.95 20.32 -8.11
N LEU A 76 9.04 19.61 -7.42
CA LEU A 76 9.06 19.49 -5.96
C LEU A 76 9.99 18.35 -5.48
N LEU A 77 10.17 17.32 -6.32
CA LEU A 77 11.08 16.22 -6.02
C LEU A 77 12.54 16.67 -6.02
N GLU A 78 12.94 17.55 -6.92
CA GLU A 78 14.32 18.08 -7.01
C GLU A 78 14.69 18.91 -5.78
N ASN A 79 13.75 19.66 -5.20
CA ASN A 79 14.00 20.47 -4.01
C ASN A 79 13.98 19.67 -2.70
N LEU A 80 13.30 18.52 -2.66
CA LEU A 80 13.28 17.62 -1.51
C LEU A 80 14.42 16.57 -1.58
N SER A 81 15.04 16.40 -2.75
CA SER A 81 16.10 15.42 -2.99
C SER A 81 17.51 16.01 -2.85
N GLY A 82 17.97 16.12 -1.60
CA GLY A 82 19.32 15.65 -1.27
C GLY A 82 19.47 14.12 -1.46
N PHE A 83 18.44 13.44 -1.95
CA PHE A 83 18.32 12.00 -2.18
C PHE A 83 18.25 11.72 -3.69
N SER A 84 19.40 11.34 -4.26
CA SER A 84 19.50 10.83 -5.62
C SER A 84 18.49 9.68 -5.84
N PHE A 85 17.42 9.96 -6.59
CA PHE A 85 16.57 8.92 -7.15
C PHE A 85 17.34 8.28 -8.31
N GLY A 86 18.21 7.33 -7.97
CA GLY A 86 18.75 6.36 -8.92
C GLY A 86 17.57 5.66 -9.60
N GLY A 87 17.55 5.77 -10.93
CA GLY A 87 16.40 5.52 -11.77
C GLY A 87 15.72 4.17 -11.56
N ILE A 88 14.40 4.20 -11.64
CA ILE A 88 13.59 3.03 -11.96
C ILE A 88 13.24 3.20 -13.44
N MET A 89 14.04 2.56 -14.30
CA MET A 89 13.62 2.20 -15.66
C MET A 89 12.84 0.89 -15.57
#